data_AF-A0A1Y3EM75-F1
#
_entry.id   AF-A0A1Y3EM75-F1
#
_cell.length_a   1.000
_cell.length_b   1.000
_cell.length_c   1.000
_cell.angle_alpha   90.00
_cell.angle_beta   90.00
_cell.angle_gamma   90.00
#
_symmetry.space_group_name_H-M   'P 1'
#
loop_
_entity.id
_entity.type
_entity.pdbx_description
1 polymer ?
#
loop_
_entity_poly.entity_id
_entity_poly.type
_entity_poly.pdbx_seq_one_letter_code
_entity_poly.pdbx_strand_id
1 'polypeptide(L)'
;MLHLCFVSFFAAINLHIDLQFDMSKQTNCANCDEEQASMRRSACGTLLCKKCFSAAFEADVHRTITTEQFFTDGENVVIGVSGGKDSAVVLHVLYLLNERFNYGLHLSMLAVNEGIAGYRDDSLCSVDKQQKRYNIPLKVVSYKNLFGLEMDEIVQRIGLRNNCTYCGVFRRQALERGCEQLGSSKR
;
A
#
# COMPACT_ATOMS: atom_id res chain seq x y z
N MET A 1 30.17 27.13 -21.63
CA MET A 1 29.76 27.68 -20.33
C MET A 1 28.37 27.16 -19.96
N LEU A 2 28.22 25.84 -19.67
CA LEU A 2 27.03 25.25 -19.01
C LEU A 2 27.18 23.72 -18.82
N HIS A 3 28.38 23.25 -18.45
CA HIS A 3 28.59 21.81 -18.20
C HIS A 3 29.50 21.49 -16.99
N LEU A 4 29.76 22.49 -16.13
CA LEU A 4 30.70 22.37 -15.00
C LEU A 4 30.11 22.73 -13.63
N CYS A 5 28.79 22.97 -13.52
CA CYS A 5 28.16 23.28 -12.23
C CYS A 5 27.54 22.07 -11.49
N PHE A 6 27.52 20.87 -12.06
CA PHE A 6 26.82 19.74 -11.42
C PHE A 6 27.70 18.81 -10.58
N VAL A 7 29.04 18.93 -10.65
CA VAL A 7 29.96 18.01 -9.93
C VAL A 7 30.44 18.58 -8.59
N SER A 8 30.25 19.87 -8.33
CA SER A 8 30.83 20.52 -7.14
C SER A 8 29.86 20.71 -5.95
N PHE A 9 28.61 20.25 -6.04
CA PHE A 9 27.65 20.36 -4.94
C PHE A 9 27.53 19.09 -4.08
N PHE A 10 28.07 17.96 -4.55
CA PHE A 10 28.06 16.70 -3.79
C PHE A 10 29.25 16.54 -2.82
N ALA A 11 30.21 17.47 -2.82
CA ALA A 11 31.45 17.36 -2.04
C ALA A 11 31.46 18.14 -0.70
N ALA A 12 30.35 18.78 -0.30
CA ALA A 12 30.34 19.70 0.86
C ALA A 12 29.32 19.33 1.97
N ILE A 13 28.91 18.07 2.06
CA ILE A 13 28.25 17.53 3.26
C ILE A 13 29.01 16.27 3.68
N ASN A 14 30.25 16.48 4.13
CA ASN A 14 30.94 15.58 5.02
C ASN A 14 30.26 15.67 6.39
N LEU A 15 29.13 14.97 6.57
CA LEU A 15 28.76 14.45 7.87
C LEU A 15 29.18 12.99 7.88
N HIS A 16 30.15 12.70 8.76
CA HIS A 16 30.54 11.35 9.16
C HIS A 16 29.30 10.46 9.33
N ILE A 17 29.11 9.54 8.40
CA ILE A 17 28.44 8.28 8.67
C ILE A 17 29.41 7.23 8.17
N ASP A 18 30.25 6.76 9.08
CA ASP A 18 31.07 5.57 8.91
C ASP A 18 30.14 4.37 8.66
N LEU A 19 29.76 4.17 7.39
CA LEU A 19 29.16 2.95 6.87
C LEU A 19 30.26 1.92 6.63
N GLN A 20 30.90 1.47 7.71
CA GLN A 20 31.50 0.14 7.75
C GLN A 20 30.55 -0.78 8.52
N PHE A 21 29.45 -1.16 7.87
CA PHE A 21 28.59 -2.23 8.37
C PHE A 21 29.19 -3.55 7.90
N ASP A 22 30.04 -4.12 8.74
CA ASP A 22 30.58 -5.45 8.56
C ASP A 22 29.43 -6.49 8.66
N MET A 23 29.07 -7.08 7.52
CA MET A 23 28.05 -8.13 7.42
C MET A 23 28.50 -9.48 8.02
N SER A 24 29.67 -9.57 8.66
CA SER A 24 30.21 -10.81 9.23
C SER A 24 29.82 -11.10 10.69
N LYS A 25 29.19 -10.15 11.41
CA LYS A 25 28.76 -10.36 12.81
C LYS A 25 27.28 -10.65 12.91
N GLN A 26 26.96 -11.93 13.02
CA GLN A 26 25.61 -12.45 13.24
C GLN A 26 25.04 -11.83 14.54
N THR A 27 24.16 -10.84 14.40
CA THR A 27 23.62 -10.09 15.54
C THR A 27 22.22 -10.63 15.86
N ASN A 28 21.98 -10.98 17.13
CA ASN A 28 20.67 -11.42 17.59
C ASN A 28 19.64 -10.28 17.50
N CYS A 29 18.37 -10.65 17.44
CA CYS A 29 17.25 -9.73 17.47
C CYS A 29 17.30 -8.90 18.77
N ALA A 30 17.32 -7.58 18.64
CA ALA A 30 17.38 -6.69 19.80
C ALA A 30 16.14 -6.74 20.71
N ASN A 31 15.04 -7.36 20.26
CA ASN A 31 13.79 -7.44 21.03
C ASN A 31 13.59 -8.78 21.75
N CYS A 32 13.90 -9.91 21.10
CA CYS A 32 13.68 -11.23 21.69
C CYS A 32 14.97 -11.98 22.04
N ASP A 33 16.13 -11.58 21.50
CA ASP A 33 17.43 -12.26 21.65
C ASP A 33 17.47 -13.76 21.25
N GLU A 34 16.35 -14.34 20.81
CA GLU A 34 16.22 -15.75 20.45
C GLU A 34 16.54 -16.06 18.97
N GLU A 35 16.22 -15.13 18.07
CA GLU A 35 16.39 -15.29 16.62
C GLU A 35 17.40 -14.29 16.08
N GLN A 36 18.07 -14.63 14.97
CA GLN A 36 18.97 -13.72 14.29
C GLN A 36 18.23 -12.54 13.69
N ALA A 37 18.82 -11.35 13.83
CA ALA A 37 18.27 -10.17 13.21
C ALA A 37 18.42 -10.27 11.69
N SER A 38 17.32 -10.02 10.97
CA SER A 38 17.26 -10.10 9.51
C SER A 38 16.81 -8.79 8.87
N MET A 39 16.30 -7.85 9.67
CA MET A 39 15.77 -6.57 9.20
C MET A 39 16.18 -5.44 10.12
N ARG A 40 16.35 -4.25 9.54
CA ARG A 40 16.64 -3.01 10.25
C ARG A 40 15.41 -2.10 10.21
N ARG A 41 14.98 -1.59 11.36
CA ARG A 41 13.91 -0.59 11.40
C ARG A 41 14.43 0.76 10.89
N SER A 42 13.78 1.33 9.89
CA SER A 42 14.18 2.62 9.31
C SER A 42 14.05 3.78 10.31
N ALA A 43 13.07 3.74 11.21
CA ALA A 43 12.80 4.84 12.15
C ALA A 43 13.86 4.99 13.25
N CYS A 44 14.37 3.87 13.79
CA CYS A 44 15.25 3.86 14.96
C CYS A 44 16.58 3.12 14.75
N GLY A 45 16.77 2.49 13.59
CA GLY A 45 17.99 1.75 13.25
C GLY A 45 18.15 0.38 13.92
N THR A 46 17.20 -0.04 14.77
CA THR A 46 17.24 -1.31 15.52
C THR A 46 17.17 -2.52 14.60
N LEU A 47 17.96 -3.55 14.91
CA LEU A 47 18.01 -4.83 14.19
C LEU A 47 17.05 -5.84 14.83
N LEU A 48 16.12 -6.39 14.05
CA LEU A 48 15.07 -7.29 14.52
C LEU A 48 14.99 -8.55 13.64
N CYS A 49 14.54 -9.67 14.24
CA CYS A 49 14.09 -10.83 13.48
C CYS A 49 12.75 -10.55 12.79
N LYS A 50 12.31 -11.46 11.91
CA LYS A 50 11.08 -11.32 11.14
C LYS A 50 9.84 -11.14 12.01
N LYS A 51 9.69 -11.98 13.04
CA LYS A 51 8.53 -11.94 13.94
C LYS A 51 8.44 -10.64 14.72
N CYS A 52 9.55 -10.22 15.34
CA CYS A 52 9.60 -8.99 16.13
C CYS A 52 9.38 -7.75 15.27
N PHE A 53 9.88 -7.74 14.03
CA PHE A 53 9.63 -6.65 13.10
C PHE A 53 8.14 -6.55 12.72
N SER A 54 7.51 -7.67 12.35
CA SER A 54 6.08 -7.70 12.01
C SER A 54 5.21 -7.26 13.19
N ALA A 55 5.48 -7.76 14.39
CA ALA A 55 4.75 -7.37 15.60
C ALA A 55 4.92 -5.88 15.93
N ALA A 56 6.15 -5.35 15.81
CA ALA A 56 6.41 -3.93 16.02
C ALA A 56 5.70 -3.05 14.97
N PHE A 57 5.70 -3.50 13.70
CA PHE A 57 4.99 -2.81 12.62
C PHE A 57 3.48 -2.79 12.85
N GLU A 58 2.87 -3.92 13.19
CA GLU A 58 1.44 -4.03 13.53
C GLU A 58 1.08 -3.12 14.72
N ALA A 59 1.94 -3.07 15.76
CA ALA A 59 1.75 -2.21 16.92
C ALA A 59 1.85 -0.72 16.57
N ASP A 60 2.78 -0.32 15.68
CA ASP A 60 2.88 1.05 15.18
C ASP A 60 1.64 1.47 14.39
N VAL A 61 1.08 0.57 13.58
CA VAL A 61 -0.16 0.81 12.83
C VAL A 61 -1.35 0.93 13.79
N HIS A 62 -1.49 0.02 14.75
CA HIS A 62 -2.53 0.09 15.79
C HIS A 62 -2.46 1.41 16.58
N ARG A 63 -1.25 1.82 16.98
CA ARG A 63 -1.03 3.09 17.68
C ARG A 63 -1.46 4.28 16.83
N THR A 64 -1.12 4.29 15.54
CA THR A 64 -1.55 5.36 14.62
C THR A 64 -3.08 5.40 14.50
N ILE A 65 -3.71 4.25 14.29
CA ILE A 65 -5.18 4.15 14.15
C ILE A 65 -5.90 4.70 15.39
N THR A 66 -5.42 4.34 16.58
CA THR A 66 -6.05 4.71 17.85
C THR A 66 -5.77 6.16 18.24
N THR A 67 -4.53 6.64 18.09
CA THR A 67 -4.16 8.03 18.41
C THR A 67 -4.90 9.03 17.52
N GLU A 68 -4.98 8.76 16.22
CA GLU A 68 -5.62 9.65 15.26
C GLU A 68 -7.13 9.38 15.12
N GLN A 69 -7.68 8.43 15.90
CA GLN A 69 -9.09 8.03 15.88
C GLN A 69 -9.60 7.78 14.45
N PHE A 70 -8.84 6.97 13.69
CA PHE A 70 -9.11 6.71 12.27
C PHE A 70 -10.48 6.09 12.03
N PHE A 71 -10.99 5.31 12.99
CA PHE A 71 -12.25 4.60 12.85
C PHE A 71 -13.15 4.77 14.06
N THR A 72 -14.45 4.69 13.83
CA THR A 72 -15.46 4.47 14.86
C THR A 72 -15.83 2.99 14.94
N ASP A 73 -16.30 2.54 16.10
CA ASP A 73 -16.79 1.16 16.24
C ASP A 73 -17.99 0.90 15.32
N GLY A 74 -18.05 -0.28 14.71
CA GLY A 74 -19.11 -0.65 13.75
C GLY A 74 -19.01 0.01 12.37
N GLU A 75 -17.91 0.69 12.06
CA GLU A 75 -17.79 1.51 10.86
C GLU A 75 -17.57 0.68 9.57
N ASN A 76 -18.18 1.12 8.45
CA ASN A 76 -17.98 0.53 7.12
C ASN A 76 -16.70 1.08 6.47
N VAL A 77 -15.68 0.24 6.33
CA VAL A 77 -14.38 0.63 5.78
C VAL A 77 -14.15 -0.08 4.44
N VAL A 78 -13.98 0.71 3.39
CA VAL A 78 -13.65 0.22 2.03
C VAL A 78 -12.15 0.31 1.78
N ILE A 79 -11.54 -0.83 1.45
CA ILE A 79 -10.11 -0.96 1.19
C ILE A 79 -9.89 -1.06 -0.32
N GLY A 80 -9.20 -0.06 -0.88
CA GLY A 80 -8.78 -0.05 -2.28
C GLY A 80 -7.69 -1.10 -2.53
N VAL A 81 -7.95 -2.07 -3.40
CA VAL A 81 -7.01 -3.15 -3.75
C VAL A 81 -6.63 -3.11 -5.22
N SER A 82 -5.32 -3.11 -5.49
CA SER A 82 -4.77 -3.07 -6.85
C SER A 82 -4.14 -4.40 -7.29
N GLY A 83 -4.03 -5.37 -6.38
CA GLY A 83 -3.24 -6.59 -6.58
C GLY A 83 -1.76 -6.44 -6.24
N GLY A 84 -1.31 -5.22 -5.92
CA GLY A 84 0.06 -4.92 -5.50
C GLY A 84 0.33 -5.25 -4.03
N LYS A 85 1.62 -5.36 -3.70
CA LYS A 85 2.12 -5.66 -2.34
C LYS A 85 1.64 -4.65 -1.29
N ASP A 86 1.60 -3.36 -1.63
CA ASP A 86 1.31 -2.30 -0.67
C ASP A 86 -0.16 -2.36 -0.22
N SER A 87 -1.10 -2.48 -1.17
CA SER A 87 -2.52 -2.70 -0.84
C SER A 87 -2.77 -4.03 -0.15
N ALA A 88 -1.99 -5.08 -0.48
CA ALA A 88 -2.10 -6.39 0.16
C ALA A 88 -1.73 -6.33 1.65
N VAL A 89 -0.67 -5.58 1.98
CA VAL A 89 -0.24 -5.36 3.37
C VAL A 89 -1.30 -4.59 4.14
N VAL A 90 -1.85 -3.51 3.56
CA VAL A 90 -2.93 -2.73 4.21
C VAL A 90 -4.15 -3.62 4.49
N LEU A 91 -4.60 -4.40 3.52
CA LEU A 91 -5.70 -5.35 3.70
C LEU A 91 -5.40 -6.35 4.83
N HIS A 92 -4.21 -6.97 4.80
CA HIS A 92 -3.81 -7.96 5.77
C HIS A 92 -3.76 -7.40 7.20
N VAL A 93 -3.12 -6.24 7.37
CA VAL A 93 -2.94 -5.62 8.68
C VAL A 93 -4.28 -5.13 9.22
N LEU A 94 -5.12 -4.48 8.42
CA LEU A 94 -6.44 -4.04 8.88
C LEU A 94 -7.33 -5.22 9.28
N TYR A 95 -7.35 -6.30 8.49
CA TYR A 95 -8.06 -7.53 8.83
C TYR A 95 -7.60 -8.08 10.19
N LEU A 96 -6.28 -8.26 10.34
CA LEU A 96 -5.68 -8.85 11.54
C LEU A 96 -5.89 -7.96 12.78
N LEU A 97 -5.76 -6.64 12.65
CA LEU A 97 -5.98 -5.71 13.75
C LEU A 97 -7.46 -5.62 14.13
N ASN A 98 -8.37 -5.68 13.15
CA ASN A 98 -9.81 -5.71 13.40
C ASN A 98 -10.20 -6.93 14.26
N GLU A 99 -9.67 -8.12 13.94
CA GLU A 99 -9.89 -9.33 14.75
C GLU A 99 -9.19 -9.25 16.11
N ARG A 100 -7.93 -8.83 16.16
CA ARG A 100 -7.11 -8.83 17.38
C ARG A 100 -7.59 -7.82 18.43
N PHE A 101 -7.98 -6.63 17.99
CA PHE A 101 -8.37 -5.53 18.88
C PHE A 101 -9.88 -5.29 18.90
N ASN A 102 -10.65 -6.10 18.18
CA ASN A 102 -12.11 -6.02 18.09
C ASN A 102 -12.61 -4.61 17.75
N TYR A 103 -12.07 -4.02 16.66
CA TYR A 103 -12.50 -2.69 16.22
C TYR A 103 -13.94 -2.65 15.70
N GLY A 104 -14.58 -3.81 15.48
CA GLY A 104 -15.96 -3.91 15.00
C GLY A 104 -16.16 -3.45 13.57
N LEU A 105 -15.09 -3.31 12.76
CA LEU A 105 -15.19 -2.75 11.42
C LEU A 105 -15.83 -3.74 10.44
N HIS A 106 -16.70 -3.21 9.59
CA HIS A 106 -17.23 -3.91 8.43
C HIS A 106 -16.34 -3.64 7.22
N LEU A 107 -15.44 -4.57 6.92
CA LEU A 107 -14.47 -4.43 5.84
C LEU A 107 -15.09 -4.82 4.49
N SER A 108 -14.78 -4.05 3.45
CA SER A 108 -15.09 -4.37 2.05
C SER A 108 -13.90 -4.04 1.15
N MET A 109 -13.70 -4.80 0.08
CA MET A 109 -12.63 -4.58 -0.90
C MET A 109 -13.19 -3.87 -2.14
N LEU A 110 -12.43 -2.91 -2.67
CA LEU A 110 -12.75 -2.21 -3.91
C LEU A 110 -11.58 -2.28 -4.89
N ALA A 111 -11.80 -2.89 -6.05
CA ALA A 111 -10.86 -2.89 -7.14
C ALA A 111 -11.39 -2.05 -8.31
N VAL A 112 -10.48 -1.36 -8.99
CA VAL A 112 -10.79 -0.63 -10.22
C VAL A 112 -10.33 -1.49 -11.41
N ASN A 113 -11.11 -1.52 -12.49
CA ASN A 113 -10.74 -2.05 -13.79
C ASN A 113 -10.67 -0.92 -14.81
N GLU A 114 -9.46 -0.56 -15.24
CA GLU A 114 -9.26 0.53 -16.20
C GLU A 114 -9.48 0.12 -17.67
N GLY A 115 -9.61 -1.17 -17.97
CA GLY A 115 -9.71 -1.66 -19.35
C GLY A 115 -8.39 -1.48 -20.12
N ILE A 116 -7.31 -2.03 -19.58
CA ILE A 116 -6.00 -2.10 -20.25
C ILE A 116 -5.76 -3.55 -20.64
N ALA A 117 -5.77 -3.84 -21.94
CA ALA A 117 -5.63 -5.19 -22.46
C ALA A 117 -4.29 -5.82 -22.07
N GLY A 118 -4.31 -7.09 -21.65
CA GLY A 118 -3.11 -7.90 -21.36
C GLY A 118 -2.33 -7.55 -20.09
N TYR A 119 -2.62 -6.44 -19.40
CA TYR A 119 -1.94 -6.06 -18.15
C TYR A 119 -2.72 -6.49 -16.90
N ARG A 120 -4.05 -6.61 -16.99
CA ARG A 120 -4.90 -6.67 -15.78
C ARG A 120 -5.34 -8.07 -15.34
N ASP A 121 -5.16 -9.09 -16.17
CA ASP A 121 -5.61 -10.44 -15.85
C ASP A 121 -4.85 -11.00 -14.62
N ASP A 122 -3.55 -10.75 -14.54
CA ASP A 122 -2.73 -11.15 -13.39
C ASP A 122 -3.07 -10.36 -12.11
N SER A 123 -3.36 -9.07 -12.27
CA SER A 123 -3.68 -8.16 -11.15
C SER A 123 -5.01 -8.54 -10.49
N LEU A 124 -6.04 -8.84 -11.29
CA LEU A 124 -7.34 -9.29 -10.80
C LEU A 124 -7.28 -10.70 -10.21
N CYS A 125 -6.44 -11.58 -10.75
CA CYS A 125 -6.18 -12.90 -10.16
C CYS A 125 -5.59 -12.80 -8.74
N SER A 126 -4.67 -11.85 -8.51
CA SER A 126 -4.14 -11.57 -7.17
C SER A 126 -5.24 -11.09 -6.21
N VAL A 127 -6.10 -10.18 -6.67
CA VAL A 127 -7.22 -9.66 -5.87
C VAL A 127 -8.25 -10.76 -5.56
N ASP A 128 -8.56 -11.63 -6.51
CA ASP A 128 -9.46 -12.78 -6.32
C ASP A 128 -8.91 -13.77 -5.26
N LYS A 129 -7.61 -14.05 -5.30
CA LYS A 129 -6.95 -14.87 -4.26
C LYS A 129 -7.04 -14.23 -2.88
N GLN A 130 -6.89 -12.91 -2.78
CA GLN A 130 -7.03 -12.19 -1.51
C GLN A 130 -8.47 -12.24 -1.00
N GLN A 131 -9.44 -11.99 -1.88
CA GLN A 131 -10.86 -12.08 -1.58
C GLN A 131 -11.21 -13.45 -0.97
N LYS A 132 -10.76 -14.54 -1.62
CA LYS A 132 -10.98 -15.91 -1.15
C LYS A 132 -10.27 -16.20 0.18
N ARG A 133 -9.06 -15.67 0.37
CA ARG A 133 -8.28 -15.90 1.60
C ARG A 133 -8.91 -15.25 2.83
N TYR A 134 -9.41 -14.02 2.70
CA TYR A 134 -9.95 -13.26 3.82
C TYR A 134 -11.48 -13.33 3.92
N ASN A 135 -12.14 -13.85 2.89
CA ASN A 135 -13.60 -13.92 2.76
C ASN A 135 -14.29 -12.55 2.96
N ILE A 136 -13.67 -11.49 2.44
CA ILE A 136 -14.20 -10.12 2.48
C ILE A 136 -14.96 -9.84 1.17
N PRO A 137 -16.11 -9.12 1.20
CA PRO A 137 -16.82 -8.75 -0.02
C PRO A 137 -15.95 -7.92 -0.96
N LEU A 138 -15.93 -8.24 -2.25
CA LEU A 138 -15.18 -7.52 -3.28
C LEU A 138 -16.13 -6.88 -4.28
N LYS A 139 -15.97 -5.58 -4.49
CA LYS A 139 -16.57 -4.84 -5.60
C LYS A 139 -15.49 -4.51 -6.62
N VAL A 140 -15.79 -4.79 -7.90
CA VAL A 140 -14.97 -4.32 -9.01
C VAL A 140 -15.76 -3.24 -9.76
N VAL A 141 -15.18 -2.06 -9.90
CA VAL A 141 -15.74 -0.97 -10.72
C VAL A 141 -14.89 -0.81 -11.97
N SER A 142 -15.50 -0.62 -13.13
CA SER A 142 -14.79 -0.48 -14.39
C SER A 142 -14.92 0.92 -14.99
N TYR A 143 -13.90 1.41 -15.67
CA TYR A 143 -13.97 2.69 -16.38
C TYR A 143 -15.07 2.68 -17.45
N LYS A 144 -15.25 1.57 -18.16
CA LYS A 144 -16.33 1.41 -19.15
C LYS A 144 -17.70 1.73 -18.54
N ASN A 145 -18.02 1.14 -17.40
CA ASN A 145 -19.31 1.36 -16.72
C ASN A 145 -19.43 2.76 -16.10
N LEU A 146 -18.34 3.37 -15.63
CA LEU A 146 -18.38 4.65 -14.92
C LEU A 146 -18.31 5.87 -15.84
N PHE A 147 -17.60 5.76 -16.97
CA PHE A 147 -17.24 6.87 -17.84
C PHE A 147 -17.56 6.60 -19.32
N GLY A 148 -18.02 5.40 -19.67
CA GLY A 148 -18.29 4.99 -21.06
C GLY A 148 -17.05 4.66 -21.89
N LEU A 149 -15.85 4.80 -21.30
CA LEU A 149 -14.56 4.68 -21.97
C LEU A 149 -13.62 3.78 -21.17
N GLU A 150 -12.81 3.00 -21.87
CA GLU A 150 -11.64 2.30 -21.32
C GLU A 150 -10.36 3.11 -21.51
N MET A 151 -9.31 2.79 -20.74
CA MET A 151 -8.02 3.45 -20.92
C MET A 151 -7.45 3.25 -22.31
N ASP A 152 -7.57 2.06 -22.89
CA ASP A 152 -7.09 1.80 -24.25
C ASP A 152 -7.81 2.68 -25.28
N GLU A 153 -9.13 2.91 -25.13
CA GLU A 153 -9.90 3.85 -25.98
C GLU A 153 -9.45 5.31 -25.79
N ILE A 154 -9.08 5.69 -24.57
CA ILE A 154 -8.54 7.03 -24.27
C ILE A 154 -7.19 7.20 -24.98
N VAL A 155 -6.27 6.26 -24.82
CA VAL A 155 -4.94 6.30 -25.45
C VAL A 155 -5.03 6.40 -26.97
N GLN A 156 -5.98 5.70 -27.59
CA GLN A 156 -6.21 5.79 -29.03
C GLN A 156 -6.63 7.20 -29.49
N ARG A 157 -7.34 7.97 -28.65
CA ARG A 157 -7.82 9.33 -28.97
C ARG A 157 -6.81 10.43 -28.67
N ILE A 158 -6.11 10.34 -27.54
CA ILE A 158 -5.22 11.41 -27.04
C ILE A 158 -3.73 11.15 -27.35
N GLY A 159 -3.38 9.93 -27.77
CA GLY A 159 -2.00 9.48 -27.97
C GLY A 159 -1.35 8.97 -26.68
N LEU A 160 -0.01 8.85 -26.68
CA LEU A 160 0.75 8.25 -25.57
C LEU A 160 1.15 9.24 -24.46
N ARG A 161 0.94 10.53 -24.68
CA ARG A 161 1.36 11.58 -23.72
C ARG A 161 0.26 11.82 -22.70
N ASN A 162 0.65 11.97 -21.43
CA ASN A 162 -0.23 12.28 -20.29
C ASN A 162 -1.21 11.18 -19.86
N ASN A 163 -1.05 9.93 -20.34
CA ASN A 163 -1.98 8.83 -20.04
C ASN A 163 -2.04 8.50 -18.54
N CYS A 164 -0.92 8.59 -17.83
CA CYS A 164 -0.88 8.42 -16.38
C CYS A 164 -1.67 9.50 -15.64
N THR A 165 -1.68 10.73 -16.16
CA THR A 165 -2.47 11.83 -15.58
C THR A 165 -3.95 11.55 -15.68
N TYR A 166 -4.43 11.16 -16.88
CA TYR A 166 -5.83 10.77 -17.07
C TYR A 166 -6.17 9.55 -16.19
N CYS A 167 -5.36 8.49 -16.26
CA CYS A 167 -5.58 7.29 -15.47
C CYS A 167 -5.68 7.60 -13.97
N GLY A 168 -4.81 8.47 -13.43
CA GLY A 168 -4.84 8.88 -12.03
C GLY A 168 -6.12 9.62 -11.65
N VAL A 169 -6.59 10.56 -12.49
CA VAL A 169 -7.84 11.31 -12.26
C VAL A 169 -9.04 10.38 -12.29
N PHE A 170 -9.16 9.54 -13.33
CA PHE A 170 -10.26 8.56 -13.43
C PHE A 170 -10.22 7.54 -12.30
N ARG A 171 -9.02 7.13 -11.84
CA ARG A 171 -8.87 6.13 -10.77
C ARG A 171 -9.38 6.67 -9.45
N ARG A 172 -9.04 7.92 -9.12
CA ARG A 172 -9.55 8.59 -7.90
C ARG A 172 -11.07 8.70 -7.94
N GLN A 173 -11.65 9.16 -9.05
CA GLN A 173 -13.11 9.25 -9.20
C GLN A 173 -13.78 7.87 -9.15
N ALA A 174 -13.15 6.84 -9.71
CA ALA A 174 -13.66 5.47 -9.66
C ALA A 174 -13.67 4.91 -8.23
N LEU A 175 -12.63 5.18 -7.45
CA LEU A 175 -12.58 4.81 -6.04
C LEU A 175 -13.66 5.54 -5.23
N GLU A 176 -13.79 6.86 -5.39
CA GLU A 176 -14.82 7.65 -4.71
C GLU A 176 -16.22 7.11 -4.99
N ARG A 177 -16.58 6.92 -6.27
CA ARG A 177 -17.88 6.36 -6.66
C ARG A 177 -18.08 4.92 -6.18
N GLY A 178 -17.02 4.12 -6.16
CA GLY A 178 -17.06 2.75 -5.63
C GLY A 178 -17.31 2.72 -4.12
N CYS A 179 -16.70 3.64 -3.37
CA CYS A 179 -16.94 3.81 -1.94
C CYS A 179 -18.38 4.25 -1.66
N GLU A 180 -18.93 5.17 -2.46
CA GLU A 180 -20.33 5.60 -2.37
C GLU A 180 -21.31 4.43 -2.61
N GLN A 181 -21.04 3.58 -3.61
CA GLN A 181 -21.86 2.39 -3.89
C GLN A 181 -21.85 1.36 -2.76
N LEU A 182 -20.79 1.33 -1.96
CA LEU A 182 -20.61 0.42 -0.83
C LEU A 182 -21.04 1.02 0.51
N GLY A 183 -21.50 2.28 0.53
CA GLY A 183 -21.92 2.95 1.78
C GLY A 183 -20.75 3.19 2.75
N SER A 184 -19.55 3.47 2.22
CA SER A 184 -18.39 3.81 3.03
C SER A 184 -18.64 5.10 3.81
N SER A 185 -18.36 5.09 5.11
CA SER A 185 -18.47 6.26 5.99
C SER A 185 -17.27 7.21 5.89
N LYS A 186 -16.13 6.72 5.37
CA LYS A 186 -14.92 7.50 5.09
C LYS A 186 -14.49 7.37 3.64
N ARG A 187 -13.96 8.47 3.08
CA ARG A 187 -13.49 8.61 1.70
C ARG A 187 -11.98 8.77 1.66
#